data_AF-A0A6J4L3T3-F1
#
_entry.id   AF-A0A6J4L3T3-F1
#
_cell.length_a   1.000
_cell.length_b   1.000
_cell.length_c   1.000
_cell.angle_alpha   90.00
_cell.angle_beta   90.00
_cell.angle_gamma   90.00
#
_symmetry.space_group_name_H-M   'P 1'
#
loop_
_entity.id
_entity.type
_entity.pdbx_description
1 polymer ?
#
loop_
_entity_poly.entity_id
_entity_poly.type
_entity_poly.pdbx_seq_one_letter_code
_entity_poly.pdbx_strand_id
1 'polypeptide(L)' 'MGMWGIVPAAGQGTRIQPLAFSKELLPVGSRVDENGVERPRAVSEHLVERMVRGGATKILFVISPLKSDIL' A
#
# COMPACT_ATOMS: atom_id res chain seq x y z
N MET A 1 -18.46 2.77 17.19
CA MET A 1 -18.13 3.22 15.82
C MET A 1 -16.66 2.89 15.56
N GLY A 2 -16.31 2.19 14.48
CA GLY A 2 -14.90 1.84 14.18
C GLY A 2 -14.15 2.98 13.49
N MET A 3 -12.84 3.13 13.78
CA MET A 3 -11.99 4.13 13.12
C MET A 3 -11.68 3.73 11.67
N TRP A 4 -11.70 4.71 10.77
CA TRP A 4 -11.30 4.55 9.37
C TRP A 4 -9.91 5.15 9.14
N GLY A 5 -9.07 4.42 8.40
CA GLY A 5 -7.86 4.95 7.78
C GLY A 5 -8.13 5.29 6.31
N ILE A 6 -7.73 6.48 5.87
CA ILE A 6 -7.88 6.91 4.47
C ILE A 6 -6.48 7.06 3.87
N VAL A 7 -6.22 6.33 2.79
CA VAL A 7 -4.95 6.36 2.05
C VAL A 7 -5.15 7.13 0.72
N PRO A 8 -4.69 8.38 0.61
CA PRO A 8 -4.68 9.09 -0.67
C PRO A 8 -3.60 8.53 -1.58
N ALA A 9 -4.00 7.79 -2.62
CA ALA A 9 -3.13 7.06 -3.53
C ALA A 9 -3.33 7.46 -5.01
N ALA A 10 -4.08 8.50 -5.34
CA ALA A 10 -4.41 8.87 -6.73
C ALA A 10 -3.23 9.42 -7.57
N GLY A 11 -2.08 9.72 -6.94
CA GLY A 11 -0.94 10.35 -7.60
C GLY A 11 -0.21 9.47 -8.62
N GLN A 12 0.30 10.09 -9.68
CA GLN A 12 0.98 9.43 -10.81
C GLN A 12 2.47 9.12 -10.59
N GLY A 13 3.10 9.64 -9.53
CA GLY A 13 4.50 9.33 -9.22
C GLY A 13 5.51 9.81 -10.28
N THR A 14 5.21 10.89 -11.02
CA THR A 14 6.00 11.36 -12.17
C THR A 14 7.48 11.63 -11.88
N ARG A 15 7.82 12.00 -10.63
CA ARG A 15 9.20 12.27 -10.20
C ARG A 15 10.11 11.04 -10.13
N ILE A 16 9.56 9.84 -10.04
CA ILE A 16 10.32 8.58 -9.87
C ILE A 16 10.14 7.62 -11.04
N GLN A 17 9.63 8.12 -12.15
CA GLN A 17 9.50 7.36 -13.39
C GLN A 17 10.89 6.97 -13.94
N PRO A 18 10.99 5.85 -14.66
CA PRO A 18 9.91 4.97 -15.09
C PRO A 18 9.50 3.94 -14.01
N LEU A 19 8.19 3.73 -13.83
CA LEU A 19 7.63 2.65 -12.99
C LEU A 19 6.72 1.75 -13.82
N ALA A 20 6.80 0.44 -13.59
CA ALA A 20 5.92 -0.53 -14.25
C ALA A 20 4.47 -0.53 -13.71
N PHE A 21 4.26 0.03 -12.51
CA PHE A 21 2.99 0.01 -11.79
C PHE A 21 2.94 1.15 -10.75
N SER A 22 1.84 1.25 -10.01
CA SER A 22 1.61 2.28 -9.00
C SER A 22 2.69 2.29 -7.93
N LYS A 23 3.19 3.48 -7.58
CA LYS A 23 4.27 3.64 -6.58
C LYS A 23 3.95 2.98 -5.23
N GLU A 24 2.67 2.89 -4.88
CA GLU A 24 2.16 2.26 -3.66
C GLU A 24 2.40 0.74 -3.60
N LEU A 25 2.70 0.09 -4.73
CA LEU A 25 2.99 -1.33 -4.82
C LEU A 25 4.49 -1.63 -4.94
N LEU A 26 5.34 -0.60 -4.98
CA LEU A 26 6.78 -0.80 -5.09
C LEU A 26 7.32 -1.60 -3.90
N PRO A 27 8.16 -2.61 -4.14
CA PRO A 27 8.72 -3.41 -3.08
C PRO A 27 9.69 -2.55 -2.24
N VAL A 28 9.44 -2.49 -0.94
CA VAL A 28 10.30 -1.85 0.05
C VAL A 28 10.53 -2.84 1.19
N GLY A 29 11.68 -3.51 1.14
CA GLY A 29 12.03 -4.59 2.05
C GLY A 29 11.21 -5.87 1.80
N SER A 30 11.19 -6.73 2.80
CA SER A 30 10.58 -8.05 2.74
C SER A 30 9.82 -8.40 4.03
N ARG A 31 9.04 -9.47 3.97
CA ARG A 31 8.38 -10.11 5.11
C ARG A 31 8.55 -11.63 5.00
N VAL A 32 8.57 -12.34 6.10
CA VAL A 32 8.58 -13.81 6.11
C VAL A 32 7.14 -14.29 6.26
N ASP A 33 6.70 -15.17 5.36
CA ASP A 33 5.37 -15.76 5.44
C ASP A 33 5.30 -16.92 6.46
N GLU A 34 4.12 -17.48 6.67
CA GLU A 34 3.88 -18.57 7.63
C GLU A 34 4.67 -19.86 7.34
N ASN A 35 5.17 -20.04 6.11
CA ASN A 35 5.98 -21.18 5.69
C ASN A 35 7.49 -20.89 5.79
N GLY A 36 7.87 -19.73 6.34
CA GLY A 36 9.27 -19.31 6.43
C GLY A 36 9.85 -18.76 5.13
N VAL A 37 9.02 -18.46 4.12
CA VAL A 37 9.50 -17.93 2.83
C VAL A 37 9.53 -16.42 2.85
N GLU A 38 10.65 -15.83 2.43
CA GLU A 38 10.80 -14.38 2.27
C GLU A 38 10.00 -13.87 1.05
N ARG A 39 9.17 -12.85 1.26
CA ARG A 39 8.29 -12.25 0.25
C ARG A 39 8.51 -10.73 0.15
N PRO A 40 8.59 -10.13 -1.04
CA PRO A 40 8.71 -8.69 -1.21
C PRO A 40 7.51 -7.95 -0.64
N ARG A 41 7.75 -6.92 0.17
CA ARG A 41 6.69 -6.17 0.84
C ARG A 41 6.38 -4.88 0.09
N ALA A 42 5.12 -4.64 -0.27
CA ALA A 42 4.73 -3.39 -0.93
C ALA A 42 4.84 -2.21 0.05
N VAL A 43 5.20 -1.02 -0.46
CA VAL A 43 5.31 0.19 0.38
C VAL A 43 3.99 0.53 1.09
N SER A 44 2.84 0.27 0.47
CA SER A 44 1.52 0.50 1.06
C SER A 44 1.25 -0.36 2.29
N GLU A 45 1.79 -1.58 2.37
CA GLU A 45 1.60 -2.47 3.52
C GLU A 45 2.17 -1.85 4.80
N HIS A 46 3.31 -1.15 4.70
CA HIS A 46 3.92 -0.44 5.82
C HIS A 46 3.00 0.66 6.38
N LEU A 47 2.24 1.32 5.52
CA LEU A 47 1.27 2.34 5.93
C LEU A 47 0.04 1.70 6.56
N VAL A 48 -0.52 0.67 5.91
CA VAL A 48 -1.69 -0.06 6.40
C VAL A 48 -1.43 -0.64 7.78
N GLU A 49 -0.27 -1.27 7.99
CA GLU A 49 0.09 -1.84 9.29
C GLU A 49 0.14 -0.77 10.39
N ARG A 50 0.70 0.41 10.08
CA ARG A 50 0.72 1.53 11.03
C ARG A 50 -0.68 2.08 11.32
N MET A 51 -1.56 2.13 10.31
CA MET A 51 -2.95 2.53 10.52
C MET A 51 -3.70 1.54 11.41
N VAL A 52 -3.52 0.23 11.19
CA VAL A 52 -4.12 -0.81 12.02
C VAL A 52 -3.60 -0.73 13.46
N ARG A 53 -2.29 -0.56 13.65
CA ARG A 53 -1.70 -0.32 14.99
C ARG A 53 -2.23 0.96 15.64
N GLY A 54 -2.61 1.96 14.84
CA GLY A 54 -3.26 3.19 15.28
C GLY A 54 -4.77 3.05 15.60
N GLY A 55 -5.35 1.86 15.44
CA GLY A 55 -6.74 1.58 15.75
C GLY A 55 -7.69 1.64 14.56
N ALA A 56 -7.19 1.83 13.33
CA ALA A 56 -8.04 1.76 12.14
C ALA A 56 -8.58 0.33 11.96
N THR A 57 -9.91 0.22 11.92
CA THR A 57 -10.64 -1.03 11.71
C THR A 57 -11.14 -1.20 10.28
N LYS A 58 -11.09 -0.13 9.50
CA LYS A 58 -11.44 -0.08 8.08
C LYS A 58 -10.44 0.80 7.37
N ILE A 59 -10.04 0.41 6.15
CA ILE A 59 -9.09 1.16 5.34
C ILE A 59 -9.73 1.46 3.99
N LEU A 60 -9.62 2.71 3.53
CA LEU A 60 -10.10 3.17 2.24
C LEU A 60 -8.95 3.76 1.43
N PHE A 61 -8.65 3.19 0.27
CA PHE A 61 -7.73 3.77 -0.69
C PHE A 61 -8.49 4.67 -1.66
N VAL A 62 -8.03 5.92 -1.80
CA VAL A 62 -8.52 6.84 -2.83
C VAL A 62 -7.56 6.78 -4.01
N ILE A 63 -7.95 6.09 -5.07
CA ILE A 63 -7.14 5.88 -6.28
C ILE A 63 -7.70 6.71 -7.45
N SER A 64 -6.87 6.94 -8.46
CA SER A 64 -7.31 7.49 -9.74
C SER A 64 -7.71 6.35 -10.69
N PRO A 65 -8.50 6.62 -11.75
CA PRO A 65 -8.93 5.59 -12.70
C PRO A 65 -7.79 4.82 -13.39
N LEU A 66 -6.59 5.40 -13.43
CA LEU A 66 -5.40 4.81 -14.07
C LEU A 66 -4.62 3.84 -13.16
N LYS A 67 -5.04 3.66 -11.89
CA LYS A 67 -4.34 2.84 -10.90
C LYS A 67 -5.11 1.56 -10.59
N SER A 68 -5.58 0.88 -11.64
CA SER A 68 -6.35 -0.36 -11.53
C SER A 68 -5.53 -1.51 -10.95
N ASP A 69 -4.20 -1.41 -10.96
CA ASP A 69 -3.28 -2.37 -10.36
C ASP A 69 -3.38 -2.44 -8.82
N ILE A 70 -4.03 -1.46 -8.18
CA ILE A 70 -4.32 -1.46 -6.74
C ILE A 70 -5.60 -2.26 -6.41
N LEU A 71 -6.46 -2.56 -7.39
CA LEU A 71 -7.73 -3.29 -7.23
C LEU A 71 -7.55 -4.79 -7.47
#